data_AF-A0A914UC17-F1
#
_entry.id   AF-A0A914UC17-F1
#
_cell.length_a   1.000
_cell.length_b   1.000
_cell.length_c   1.000
_cell.angle_alpha   90.00
_cell.angle_beta   90.00
_cell.angle_gamma   90.00
#
_symmetry.space_group_name_H-M   'P 1'
#
loop_
_entity.id
_entity.type
_entity.pdbx_description
1 polymer ?
#
loop_
_entity_poly.entity_id
_entity_poly.type
_entity_poly.pdbx_seq_one_letter_code
_entity_poly.pdbx_strand_id
1 'polypeptide(L)' 'MSDGFLMLHAYEIIPFDNKNGGVWYQGFEITYDKEKIKQEEPLQVFVVPHSHNDPAVIAIILKNTVH' A
#
# COMPACT_ATOMS: atom_id res chain seq x y z
N MET A 1 29.45 -7.77 -3.28
CA MET A 1 28.30 -7.28 -4.07
C MET A 1 27.08 -7.62 -3.24
N SER A 2 26.17 -6.68 -3.02
CA SER A 2 24.95 -6.95 -2.26
C SER A 2 24.10 -7.93 -3.06
N ASP A 3 23.92 -9.15 -2.55
CA ASP A 3 22.96 -10.10 -3.09
C ASP A 3 21.56 -9.56 -2.79
N GLY A 4 21.07 -8.71 -3.68
CA GLY A 4 19.73 -8.16 -3.61
C GLY A 4 18.68 -9.26 -3.75
N PHE A 5 17.49 -9.01 -3.23
CA PHE A 5 16.36 -9.92 -3.38
C PHE A 5 15.86 -9.91 -4.83
N LEU A 6 15.91 -11.06 -5.50
CA LEU A 6 15.41 -11.22 -6.86
C LEU A 6 13.91 -11.54 -6.81
N MET A 7 13.09 -10.76 -7.52
CA MET A 7 11.64 -10.99 -7.57
C MET A 7 11.27 -12.38 -8.10
N LEU A 8 12.07 -12.97 -8.99
CA LEU A 8 11.86 -14.35 -9.46
C LEU A 8 11.87 -15.36 -8.30
N HIS A 9 12.80 -15.20 -7.36
CA HIS A 9 12.87 -16.06 -6.18
C HIS A 9 11.63 -15.88 -5.28
N ALA A 10 11.09 -14.67 -5.18
CA ALA A 10 9.84 -14.40 -4.47
C ALA A 10 8.67 -15.24 -5.02
N TYR A 11 8.58 -15.37 -6.34
CA TYR A 11 7.51 -16.14 -6.99
C TYR A 11 7.62 -17.63 -6.72
N GLU A 12 8.82 -18.15 -6.50
CA GLU A 12 9.04 -19.56 -6.19
C GLU A 12 8.63 -19.92 -4.75
N ILE A 13 8.69 -18.95 -3.82
CA ILE A 13 8.50 -19.20 -2.38
C ILE A 13 7.18 -18.67 -1.82
N ILE A 14 6.53 -17.69 -2.47
CA ILE A 14 5.27 -17.11 -1.99
C ILE A 14 4.11 -18.04 -2.38
N PRO A 15 3.23 -18.46 -1.45
CA PRO A 15 2.13 -19.38 -1.74
C PRO A 15 0.94 -18.74 -2.47
N PHE A 16 0.88 -17.41 -2.53
CA PHE A 16 -0.21 -16.64 -3.15
C PHE A 16 -1.63 -16.94 -2.61
N ASP A 17 -1.72 -17.39 -1.35
CA ASP A 17 -3.01 -17.65 -0.70
C ASP A 17 -3.84 -16.35 -0.58
N ASN A 18 -5.11 -16.40 -0.99
CA ASN A 18 -6.06 -15.30 -0.81
C ASN A 18 -6.81 -15.42 0.54
N LYS A 19 -6.06 -15.40 1.65
CA LYS A 19 -6.62 -15.47 3.00
C LYS A 19 -7.30 -14.15 3.37
N ASN A 20 -8.35 -14.25 4.18
CA ASN A 20 -8.99 -13.07 4.77
C ASN A 20 -8.15 -12.58 5.96
N GLY A 21 -7.50 -11.42 5.82
CA GLY A 21 -6.68 -10.78 6.84
C GLY A 21 -7.45 -9.95 7.89
N GLY A 22 -8.78 -9.92 7.82
CA GLY A 22 -9.62 -9.08 8.68
C GLY A 22 -9.80 -7.67 8.12
N VAL A 23 -9.65 -6.64 8.97
CA VAL A 23 -9.83 -5.23 8.58
C VAL A 23 -8.82 -4.83 7.49
N TRP A 24 -7.58 -5.31 7.60
CA TRP A 24 -6.62 -5.27 6.50
C TRP A 24 -6.74 -6.57 5.68
N TYR A 25 -7.59 -6.53 4.66
CA TYR A 25 -8.09 -7.73 3.99
C TYR A 25 -7.00 -8.64 3.38
N GLN A 26 -5.95 -8.06 2.81
CA GLN A 26 -4.84 -8.79 2.19
C GLN A 26 -3.62 -8.93 3.11
N GLY A 27 -3.76 -8.60 4.40
CA GLY A 27 -2.68 -8.65 5.38
C GLY A 27 -3.05 -9.49 6.59
N PHE A 28 -2.74 -8.96 7.77
CA PHE A 28 -2.96 -9.60 9.06
C PHE A 28 -3.16 -8.53 10.14
N GLU A 29 -3.57 -8.94 11.35
CA GLU A 29 -3.71 -8.04 12.49
C GLU A 29 -2.34 -7.51 12.93
N ILE A 30 -2.17 -6.18 12.87
CA ILE A 30 -0.93 -5.52 13.30
C ILE A 30 -1.04 -5.19 14.79
N THR A 31 -0.11 -5.70 15.59
CA THR A 31 0.02 -5.39 17.03
C THR A 31 1.36 -4.75 17.33
N TYR A 32 1.41 -3.88 18.34
CA TYR A 32 2.64 -3.26 18.82
C TYR A 32 2.67 -3.19 20.34
N ASP A 33 3.88 -3.26 20.90
CA ASP A 33 4.12 -3.12 22.33
C ASP A 33 4.14 -1.63 22.72
N LYS A 34 3.12 -1.23 23.48
CA LYS A 34 2.95 0.16 23.93
C LYS A 34 4.04 0.60 24.90
N GLU A 35 4.54 -0.30 25.75
CA GLU A 35 5.58 0.05 26.72
C GLU A 35 6.93 0.18 26.04
N LYS A 36 7.19 -0.64 25.01
CA LYS A 36 8.38 -0.51 24.17
C LYS A 36 8.38 0.82 23.40
N ILE A 37 7.28 1.17 22.75
CA ILE A 37 7.20 2.41 21.95
C ILE A 37 7.40 3.67 22.80
N LYS A 38 6.94 3.68 24.05
CA LYS A 38 7.16 4.83 24.97
C LYS A 38 8.64 5.10 25.25
N GLN A 39 9.51 4.10 25.10
CA GLN A 39 10.94 4.21 25.35
C GLN A 39 11.73 4.60 24.08
N GLU A 40 11.09 4.54 22.91
CA GLU A 40 11.71 4.87 21.63
C GLU A 40 11.56 6.38 21.33
N GLU A 41 12.39 6.88 20.42
CA GLU A 41 12.24 8.24 19.91
C GLU A 41 10.84 8.45 19.29
N PRO A 42 10.20 9.63 19.47
CA PRO A 42 8.88 9.88 18.93
C PRO A 42 8.82 9.67 17.42
N LEU A 43 7.83 8.88 16.96
CA LEU A 43 7.58 8.67 15.54
C LEU A 43 7.22 10.01 14.87
N GLN A 44 8.03 10.40 13.89
CA GLN A 44 7.75 11.59 13.08
C GLN A 44 6.69 11.25 12.02
N VAL A 45 5.53 11.91 12.10
CA VAL A 45 4.40 11.68 11.20
C VAL A 45 4.20 12.89 10.30
N PHE A 46 4.32 12.69 8.99
CA PHE A 46 4.03 13.70 7.98
C PHE A 46 2.72 13.36 7.27
N VAL A 47 1.71 14.21 7.42
CA VAL A 47 0.49 14.11 6.63
C VAL A 47 0.75 14.82 5.31
N VAL A 48 0.67 14.08 4.20
CA VAL A 48 0.94 14.60 2.86
C VAL A 48 -0.38 14.81 2.13
N PRO A 49 -0.87 16.05 1.97
CA PRO A 49 -2.02 16.32 1.12
C PRO A 49 -1.69 15.98 -0.33
N HIS A 50 -2.57 15.25 -1.01
CA HIS A 50 -2.40 14.90 -2.42
C HIS A 50 -3.73 14.99 -3.17
N SER A 51 -3.67 15.26 -4.48
CA SER A 51 -4.79 15.18 -5.40
C SER A 51 -4.38 14.33 -6.59
N HIS A 52 -5.08 13.21 -6.80
CA HIS A 52 -4.88 12.38 -7.97
C HIS A 52 -5.77 12.90 -9.10
N ASN A 53 -5.17 13.47 -10.13
CA ASN A 53 -5.88 14.03 -11.28
C ASN A 53 -5.53 13.22 -12.51
N ASP A 54 -6.29 12.14 -12.73
CA ASP A 54 -6.18 11.31 -13.91
C ASP A 54 -6.44 12.14 -15.18
N PRO A 55 -5.48 12.26 -16.11
CA PRO A 55 -5.67 13.04 -17.32
C PRO A 55 -6.78 12.49 -18.25
N ALA A 56 -7.12 11.19 -18.16
CA ALA A 56 -8.10 10.55 -19.04
C ALA A 56 -8.68 9.20 -18.55
N VAL A 57 -9.15 9.07 -17.30
CA VAL A 57 -9.77 7.80 -16.85
C VAL A 57 -11.27 7.68 -17.17
N ILE A 58 -12.06 8.78 -17.20
CA ILE A 58 -13.48 8.78 -17.61
C ILE A 58 -13.80 9.88 -18.66
N ALA A 59 -12.81 10.61 -19.16
CA ALA A 59 -13.02 11.82 -19.97
C ALA A 59 -13.36 11.58 -21.47
N ILE A 60 -14.06 10.50 -21.81
CA ILE A 60 -14.67 10.31 -23.15
C ILE A 60 -16.15 10.72 -23.17
N ILE A 61 -16.85 10.81 -22.03
CA ILE A 61 -18.31 11.03 -22.03
C ILE A 61 -18.75 12.50 -21.99
N LEU A 62 -17.89 13.47 -21.63
CA LEU A 62 -18.33 14.88 -21.50
C LEU A 62 -17.88 15.83 -22.63
N LYS A 63 -17.17 15.36 -23.66
CA LYS A 63 -16.71 16.23 -24.77
C LYS A 63 -17.58 16.18 -26.04
N ASN A 64 -18.61 15.32 -26.11
CA ASN A 64 -19.47 15.16 -27.30
C ASN A 64 -20.98 15.44 -27.05
N THR A 65 -21.34 16.19 -26.02
CA THR A 65 -22.75 16.56 -25.76
C THR A 65 -22.94 18.07 -25.65
N VAL A 66 -22.35 18.84 -26.58
CA VAL A 66 -22.88 20.14 -26.99
C VAL A 66 -22.37 20.41 -28.42
N HIS A 67 -23.10 19.92 -29.42
CA HIS A 67 -23.19 20.50 -30.76
C HIS A 67 -24.63 20.36 -31.23
#